data_AF-A0A7W4DSV5-F1
#
_entry.id   AF-A0A7W4DSV5-F1
#
_cell.length_a   1.000
_cell.length_b   1.000
_cell.length_c   1.000
_cell.angle_alpha   90.00
_cell.angle_beta   90.00
_cell.angle_gamma   90.00
#
_symmetry.space_group_name_H-M   'P 1'
#
loop_
_entity.id
_entity.type
_entity.pdbx_description
1 polymer ?
#
loop_
_entity_poly.entity_id
_entity_poly.type
_entity_poly.pdbx_seq_one_letter_code
_entity_poly.pdbx_strand_id
1 'polypeptide(L)'
;MKYLATVDLENIDSLNEGLNRLPNKEGNFTLTTILNYIYALIGLVAVFYIVLAAVNFATAHGDVGKVTKAKNTIVFAVIGLIIVVLAAAVTNFALTALN
;
A
#
# COMPACT_ATOMS: atom_id res chain seq x y z
N MET A 1 42.57 11.33 -37.32
CA MET A 1 41.98 10.52 -36.23
C MET A 1 41.15 11.43 -35.33
N LYS A 2 39.96 11.83 -35.78
CA LYS A 2 39.06 12.72 -35.05
C LYS A 2 37.72 12.01 -34.91
N TYR A 3 37.67 11.01 -34.03
CA TYR A 3 36.45 10.25 -33.76
C TYR A 3 36.09 10.16 -32.27
N LEU A 4 36.85 10.80 -31.38
CA LEU A 4 36.54 10.77 -29.94
C LEU A 4 36.27 12.20 -29.42
N ALA A 5 35.42 12.94 -30.12
CA ALA A 5 34.66 13.98 -29.44
C ALA A 5 33.67 13.24 -28.55
N THR A 6 34.04 13.17 -27.27
CA THR A 6 33.16 13.03 -26.11
C THR A 6 31.87 12.24 -26.37
N VAL A 7 31.83 10.99 -25.90
CA VAL A 7 30.58 10.37 -25.52
C VAL A 7 29.89 11.36 -24.57
N ASP A 8 28.94 12.11 -25.09
CA ASP A 8 28.21 13.12 -24.33
C ASP A 8 27.45 12.37 -23.24
N LEU A 9 27.81 12.69 -22.00
CA LEU A 9 27.21 12.17 -20.78
C LEU A 9 25.82 12.80 -20.53
N GLU A 10 25.18 13.37 -21.56
CA GLU A 10 23.79 13.84 -21.55
C GLU A 10 22.82 12.73 -21.08
N ASN A 11 23.27 11.47 -21.14
CA ASN A 11 22.57 10.29 -20.64
C ASN A 11 22.90 9.90 -19.18
N ILE A 12 23.64 10.71 -18.41
CA ILE A 12 23.85 10.49 -16.97
C ILE A 12 22.91 11.37 -16.15
N ASP A 13 22.73 12.64 -16.52
CA ASP A 13 21.91 13.58 -15.75
C ASP A 13 20.42 13.28 -15.88
N SER A 14 19.97 12.96 -17.09
CA SER A 14 18.58 12.52 -17.37
C SER A 14 18.25 11.17 -16.73
N LEU A 15 19.23 10.25 -16.67
CA LEU A 15 19.13 8.99 -15.93
C LEU A 15 19.07 9.25 -14.43
N ASN A 16 19.93 10.13 -13.91
CA ASN A 16 20.00 10.45 -12.48
C ASN A 16 18.70 11.11 -11.99
N GLU A 17 18.11 11.98 -12.81
CA GLU A 17 16.80 12.56 -12.59
C GLU A 17 15.69 11.49 -12.64
N GLY A 18 15.73 10.60 -13.63
CA GLY A 18 14.82 9.45 -13.73
C GLY A 18 14.88 8.52 -12.50
N LEU A 19 16.09 8.22 -12.01
CA LEU A 19 16.29 7.47 -10.77
C LEU A 19 15.80 8.25 -9.53
N ASN A 20 15.96 9.59 -9.49
CA ASN A 20 15.49 10.42 -8.36
C ASN A 20 13.96 10.46 -8.23
N ARG A 21 13.25 10.12 -9.31
CA ARG A 21 11.79 10.01 -9.33
C ARG A 21 11.30 8.63 -8.91
N LEU A 22 12.20 7.65 -8.75
CA LEU A 22 11.83 6.35 -8.19
C LEU A 22 11.72 6.48 -6.68
N PRO A 23 10.57 6.11 -6.08
CA PRO A 23 10.45 6.05 -4.64
C PRO A 23 11.47 5.02 -4.10
N ASN A 24 12.29 5.43 -3.12
CA ASN A 24 13.36 4.63 -2.49
C ASN A 24 14.59 4.37 -3.40
N LYS A 25 15.09 5.39 -4.12
CA LYS A 25 16.33 5.33 -4.92
C LYS A 25 17.56 4.84 -4.13
N GLU A 26 17.64 5.20 -2.86
CA GLU A 26 18.65 4.67 -1.97
C GLU A 26 18.10 3.34 -1.44
N GLY A 27 18.70 2.22 -1.87
CA GLY A 27 18.32 0.84 -1.49
C GLY A 27 18.41 0.53 0.02
N ASN A 28 18.35 1.54 0.87
CA ASN A 28 18.05 1.45 2.28
C ASN A 28 16.60 0.98 2.39
N PHE A 29 16.40 -0.34 2.44
CA PHE A 29 15.15 -0.96 2.87
C PHE A 29 14.89 -0.53 4.31
N THR A 30 14.35 0.67 4.46
CA THR A 30 13.94 1.18 5.75
C THR A 30 12.67 0.48 6.17
N LEU A 31 12.48 0.37 7.48
CA LEU A 31 11.27 -0.20 8.07
C LEU A 31 10.02 0.49 7.50
N THR A 32 10.09 1.79 7.25
CA THR A 32 9.03 2.60 6.62
C THR A 32 8.67 2.12 5.22
N THR A 33 9.65 1.81 4.37
CA THR A 33 9.42 1.34 3.00
C THR A 33 8.67 0.00 3.01
N ILE A 34 9.13 -0.96 3.82
CA ILE A 34 8.51 -2.28 3.92
C ILE A 34 7.08 -2.17 4.45
N LEU A 35 6.87 -1.37 5.50
CA LEU A 35 5.55 -1.17 6.09
C LEU A 35 4.59 -0.48 5.12
N ASN A 36 5.03 0.50 4.34
CA ASN A 36 4.18 1.15 3.33
C ASN A 36 3.70 0.17 2.24
N TYR A 37 4.57 -0.73 1.77
CA TYR A 37 4.15 -1.79 0.84
C TYR A 37 3.14 -2.76 1.48
N ILE A 38 3.36 -3.14 2.74
CA ILE A 38 2.42 -4.00 3.48
C ILE A 38 1.06 -3.31 3.63
N TYR A 39 1.03 -2.03 4.04
CA TYR A 39 -0.21 -1.27 4.17
C TYR A 39 -0.95 -1.12 2.83
N ALA A 40 -0.23 -0.89 1.73
CA ALA A 40 -0.83 -0.82 0.41
C ALA A 40 -1.48 -2.16 0.00
N LEU A 41 -0.80 -3.28 0.26
CA LEU A 41 -1.34 -4.61 -0.05
C LEU A 41 -2.56 -4.95 0.81
N ILE A 42 -2.50 -4.70 2.12
CA ILE A 42 -3.62 -4.95 3.03
C ILE A 42 -4.81 -4.06 2.68
N GLY A 43 -4.58 -2.78 2.36
CA GLY A 43 -5.63 -1.84 1.95
C GLY A 43 -6.38 -2.33 0.71
N LEU A 44 -5.65 -2.82 -0.31
CA LEU A 44 -6.26 -3.39 -1.51
C LEU A 44 -7.12 -4.63 -1.20
N VAL A 45 -6.59 -5.54 -0.39
CA VAL A 45 -7.31 -6.77 0.02
C VAL A 45 -8.55 -6.43 0.85
N ALA A 46 -8.46 -5.46 1.77
CA ALA A 46 -9.58 -5.02 2.60
C ALA A 46 -10.75 -4.49 1.74
N VAL A 47 -10.46 -3.62 0.77
CA VAL A 47 -11.47 -3.08 -0.15
C VAL A 47 -12.13 -4.21 -0.94
N PHE A 48 -11.35 -5.18 -1.42
CA PHE A 48 -11.87 -6.34 -2.15
C PHE A 48 -12.87 -7.16 -1.32
N TYR A 49 -12.56 -7.43 -0.05
CA TYR A 49 -13.46 -8.15 0.85
C TYR A 49 -14.73 -7.38 1.19
N ILE A 50 -14.65 -6.05 1.33
CA ILE A 50 -15.82 -5.20 1.56
C ILE A 50 -16.81 -5.31 0.39
N VAL A 51 -16.31 -5.26 -0.85
CA VAL A 51 -17.16 -5.38 -2.06
C VAL A 51 -17.83 -6.76 -2.11
N LEU A 52 -17.06 -7.84 -1.90
CA LEU A 52 -17.60 -9.20 -1.87
C LEU A 52 -18.71 -9.35 -0.82
N ALA A 53 -18.49 -8.82 0.38
CA ALA A 53 -19.47 -8.88 1.45
C ALA A 53 -20.72 -8.04 1.15
N ALA A 54 -20.56 -6.87 0.51
CA ALA A 54 -21.65 -6.00 0.10
C ALA A 54 -22.56 -6.66 -0.96
N VAL A 55 -21.97 -7.34 -1.96
CA VAL A 55 -22.75 -8.10 -2.96
C VAL A 55 -23.53 -9.23 -2.30
N ASN A 56 -22.90 -9.97 -1.39
CA ASN A 56 -23.55 -11.05 -0.64
C ASN A 56 -24.66 -10.53 0.29
N PHE A 57 -24.52 -9.32 0.82
CA PHE A 57 -25.55 -8.65 1.60
C PHE A 57 -26.74 -8.25 0.72
N ALA A 58 -26.47 -7.69 -0.46
CA ALA A 58 -27.51 -7.25 -1.41
C ALA A 58 -28.32 -8.43 -1.97
N THR A 59 -27.68 -9.58 -2.22
CA THR A 59 -28.34 -10.78 -2.76
C THR A 59 -28.95 -11.70 -1.69
N ALA A 60 -28.92 -11.31 -0.41
CA ALA A 60 -29.44 -12.14 0.67
C ALA A 60 -30.98 -12.31 0.66
N HIS A 61 -31.73 -11.52 -0.14
CA HIS A 61 -33.18 -11.64 -0.38
C HIS A 61 -34.07 -11.88 0.87
N GLY A 62 -33.65 -11.40 2.05
CA GLY A 62 -34.42 -11.57 3.30
C GLY A 62 -34.15 -12.86 4.07
N ASP A 63 -33.23 -13.73 3.61
CA ASP A 63 -32.73 -14.86 4.39
C ASP A 63 -31.88 -14.33 5.57
N VAL A 64 -32.46 -14.39 6.77
CA VAL A 64 -31.85 -13.89 8.02
C VAL A 64 -30.47 -14.46 8.27
N GLY A 65 -30.19 -15.70 7.85
CA GLY A 65 -28.89 -16.33 8.00
C GLY A 65 -27.84 -15.68 7.09
N LYS A 66 -28.19 -15.44 5.83
CA LYS A 66 -27.29 -14.79 4.84
C LYS A 66 -27.06 -13.33 5.16
N VAL A 67 -28.11 -12.60 5.57
CA VAL A 67 -28.01 -11.20 5.99
C VAL A 67 -27.08 -11.07 7.20
N THR A 68 -27.25 -11.91 8.22
CA THR A 68 -26.40 -11.87 9.43
C THR A 68 -24.95 -12.19 9.10
N LYS A 69 -24.71 -13.21 8.27
CA LYS A 69 -23.35 -13.58 7.85
C LYS A 69 -22.67 -12.45 7.09
N ALA A 70 -23.36 -11.83 6.13
CA ALA A 70 -22.81 -10.72 5.35
C ALA A 70 -22.53 -9.48 6.22
N LYS A 71 -23.43 -9.15 7.17
CA LYS A 71 -23.20 -8.07 8.14
C LYS A 71 -21.95 -8.32 8.97
N ASN A 72 -21.78 -9.53 9.52
CA ASN A 72 -20.60 -9.88 10.30
C ASN A 72 -19.32 -9.77 9.47
N THR A 73 -19.34 -10.22 8.21
CA THR A 73 -18.19 -10.06 7.31
C THR A 73 -17.82 -8.59 7.08
N ILE A 74 -18.80 -7.70 6.87
CA ILE A 74 -18.55 -6.26 6.73
C ILE A 74 -17.96 -5.69 8.02
N VAL A 75 -18.52 -6.03 9.19
CA VAL A 75 -18.01 -5.57 10.49
C VAL A 75 -16.55 -5.98 10.68
N PHE A 76 -16.20 -7.24 10.41
CA PHE A 76 -14.81 -7.71 10.51
C PHE A 76 -13.88 -7.00 9.51
N ALA A 77 -14.34 -6.74 8.28
CA ALA A 77 -13.56 -6.00 7.29
C ALA A 77 -13.28 -4.55 7.74
N VAL A 78 -14.28 -3.88 8.31
CA VAL A 78 -14.14 -2.52 8.85
C VAL A 78 -13.20 -2.49 10.05
N ILE A 79 -13.33 -3.44 10.99
CA ILE A 79 -12.41 -3.56 12.14
C ILE A 79 -10.97 -3.75 11.65
N GLY A 80 -10.75 -4.60 10.64
CA GLY A 80 -9.43 -4.78 10.03
C GLY A 80 -8.84 -3.49 9.45
N LEU A 81 -9.67 -2.69 8.76
CA LEU A 81 -9.25 -1.39 8.23
C LEU A 81 -8.84 -0.42 9.36
N ILE A 82 -9.61 -0.37 10.45
CA ILE A 82 -9.30 0.47 11.60
C ILE A 82 -7.96 0.08 12.23
N ILE A 83 -7.70 -1.23 12.38
CA ILE A 83 -6.42 -1.72 12.92
C ILE A 83 -5.24 -1.28 12.06
N VAL A 84 -5.38 -1.29 10.73
CA VAL A 84 -4.32 -0.81 9.81
C VAL A 84 -4.02 0.67 10.04
N VAL A 85 -5.04 1.49 10.18
CA VAL A 85 -4.89 2.93 10.45
C VAL A 85 -4.20 3.17 11.79
N LEU A 86 -4.58 2.40 12.82
CA LEU A 86 -3.94 2.46 14.14
C LEU A 86 -2.49 1.99 14.10
N ALA A 87 -2.20 0.92 13.35
CA ALA A 87 -0.84 0.43 13.18
C ALA A 87 0.07 1.48 12.55
N ALA A 88 -0.42 2.23 11.55
CA ALA A 88 0.35 3.31 10.95
C ALA A 88 0.73 4.40 11.98
N ALA A 89 -0.19 4.75 12.89
CA ALA A 89 0.10 5.69 13.98
C ALA A 89 1.19 5.18 14.92
N VAL A 90 1.14 3.89 15.30
CA VAL A 90 2.15 3.24 16.14
C VAL A 90 3.51 3.18 15.43
N THR A 91 3.53 2.85 14.14
CA THR A 91 4.76 2.84 13.34
C THR A 91 5.41 4.21 13.29
N ASN A 92 4.63 5.26 13.05
CA ASN A 92 5.14 6.63 13.02
C ASN A 92 5.74 7.05 14.38
N PHE A 93 5.10 6.64 15.48
CA PHE A 93 5.65 6.83 16.82
C PHE A 93 6.97 6.06 17.01
N ALA A 94 7.04 4.79 16.62
CA ALA A 94 8.24 3.98 16.75
C ALA A 94 9.42 4.53 15.93
N LEU A 95 9.16 5.02 14.72
CA LEU A 95 10.17 5.68 13.86
C LEU A 95 10.66 6.98 14.48
N THR A 96 9.76 7.77 15.07
CA THR A 96 10.11 9.03 15.74
C THR A 96 10.89 8.79 17.04
N ALA A 97 10.58 7.71 17.77
CA ALA A 97 11.28 7.36 19.01
C ALA A 97 12.68 6.79 18.78
N LEU A 98 12.98 6.30 17.58
CA LEU A 98 14.27 5.70 17.22
C LEU A 98 15.26 6.70 16.60
N ASN A 99 14.77 7.87 16.16
CA ASN A 99 15.55 8.91 15.47
C ASN A 99 15.85 10.08 16.41
#